data_AF-A0A658NM00-F1
#
_entry.id   AF-A0A658NM00-F1
#
_cell.length_a   1.000
_cell.length_b   1.000
_cell.length_c   1.000
_cell.angle_alpha   90.00
_cell.angle_beta   90.00
_cell.angle_gamma   90.00
#
_symmetry.space_group_name_H-M   'P 1'
#
loop_
_entity.id
_entity.type
_entity.pdbx_description
1 polymer ?
#
loop_
_entity_poly.entity_id
_entity_poly.type
_entity_poly.pdbx_seq_one_letter_code
_entity_poly.pdbx_strand_id
1 'polypeptide(L)'
;GKVLEDPWVEPPEYVHMRTISPKEAPDASTEIVVRFEKGDAVAIDGVEMSPATLLTRLNELGRDNGIGRLDLVENRFVGMKSRGVYET
;
A
#
# COMPACT_ATOMS: atom_id res chain seq x y z
N GLY A 1 12.30 4.01 -11.91
CA GLY A 1 12.98 4.90 -12.87
C GLY A 1 12.59 4.57 -14.30
N LYS A 2 13.32 5.09 -15.29
CA LYS A 2 12.91 5.10 -16.72
C LYS A 2 11.57 5.80 -16.92
N VAL A 3 10.50 5.04 -17.14
CA VAL A 3 9.14 5.54 -17.40
C VAL A 3 8.59 6.43 -16.29
N LEU A 4 9.12 6.29 -15.06
CA LEU A 4 8.73 7.10 -13.91
C LEU A 4 9.60 8.34 -13.70
N GLU A 5 10.68 8.56 -14.45
CA GLU A 5 11.60 9.68 -14.12
C GLU A 5 11.05 11.06 -14.49
N ASP A 6 10.09 11.14 -15.41
CA ASP A 6 9.37 12.39 -15.70
C ASP A 6 8.18 12.53 -14.73
N PRO A 7 8.24 13.43 -13.72
CA PRO A 7 7.17 13.59 -12.73
C PRO A 7 5.88 14.18 -13.31
N TRP A 8 5.89 14.67 -14.56
CA TRP A 8 4.70 15.18 -15.23
C TRP A 8 3.88 14.09 -15.93
N VAL A 9 4.45 12.89 -16.08
CA VAL A 9 3.79 11.75 -16.73
C VAL A 9 3.19 10.84 -15.66
N GLU A 10 1.89 10.55 -15.74
CA GLU A 10 1.23 9.61 -14.81
C GLU A 10 1.89 8.21 -14.85
N PRO A 11 2.03 7.51 -13.71
CA PRO A 11 2.55 6.14 -13.72
C PRO A 11 1.63 5.24 -14.54
N PRO A 12 2.15 4.44 -15.48
CA PRO A 12 1.32 3.49 -16.21
C PRO A 12 0.87 2.37 -15.28
N GLU A 13 -0.37 1.89 -15.41
CA GLU A 13 -1.01 0.96 -14.45
C GLU A 13 -0.16 -0.27 -14.09
N TYR A 14 0.60 -0.81 -15.04
CA TYR A 14 1.43 -2.01 -14.84
C TYR A 14 2.54 -1.86 -13.78
N VAL A 15 2.84 -0.65 -13.31
CA VAL A 15 3.81 -0.45 -12.22
C VAL A 15 3.25 -0.89 -10.87
N HIS A 16 1.93 -0.93 -10.73
CA HIS A 16 1.25 -1.42 -9.55
C HIS A 16 1.14 -2.94 -9.63
N MET A 17 1.78 -3.63 -8.68
CA MET A 17 1.82 -5.10 -8.65
C MET A 17 1.27 -5.66 -7.35
N ARG A 18 1.08 -4.82 -6.32
CA ARG A 18 0.61 -5.25 -5.00
C ARG A 18 -0.85 -4.93 -4.74
N THR A 19 -1.42 -3.98 -5.47
CA THR A 19 -2.79 -3.48 -5.28
C THR A 19 -3.56 -3.47 -6.60
N ILE A 20 -4.87 -3.72 -6.56
CA ILE A 20 -5.72 -3.50 -7.74
C ILE A 20 -5.96 -1.99 -7.95
N SER A 21 -6.42 -1.60 -9.13
CA SER A 21 -6.78 -0.20 -9.36
C SER A 21 -7.92 0.21 -8.42
N PRO A 22 -7.90 1.40 -7.80
CA PRO A 22 -9.06 1.90 -7.05
C PRO A 22 -10.36 1.93 -7.87
N LYS A 23 -10.27 1.96 -9.21
CA LYS A 23 -11.41 1.88 -10.12
C LYS A 23 -11.99 0.46 -10.26
N GLU A 24 -11.23 -0.55 -9.86
CA GLU A 24 -11.62 -1.96 -9.87
C GLU A 24 -11.94 -2.48 -8.46
N ALA A 25 -11.81 -1.64 -7.44
CA ALA A 25 -12.16 -1.97 -6.06
C ALA A 25 -13.67 -2.21 -5.90
N PRO A 26 -14.09 -3.09 -4.96
CA PRO A 26 -15.51 -3.33 -4.70
C PRO A 26 -16.27 -2.05 -4.32
N ASP A 27 -17.50 -1.90 -4.81
CA ASP A 27 -18.40 -0.82 -4.42
C ASP A 27 -18.91 -0.94 -2.97
N ALA A 28 -18.77 -2.13 -2.36
CA ALA A 28 -19.13 -2.39 -0.98
C ALA A 28 -17.90 -2.22 -0.06
N SER A 29 -18.06 -1.45 1.02
CA SER A 29 -16.99 -1.24 2.00
C SER A 29 -16.64 -2.53 2.74
N THR A 30 -15.34 -2.80 2.90
CA THR A 30 -14.85 -3.84 3.80
C THR A 30 -14.57 -3.22 5.17
N GLU A 31 -15.31 -3.63 6.20
CA GLU A 31 -15.04 -3.24 7.58
C GLU A 31 -14.12 -4.26 8.24
N ILE A 32 -13.09 -3.78 8.95
CA ILE A 32 -12.16 -4.61 9.71
C ILE A 32 -11.93 -4.02 11.11
N VAL A 33 -11.67 -4.87 12.08
CA VAL A 33 -11.28 -4.46 13.44
C VAL A 33 -9.87 -4.91 13.73
N VAL A 34 -8.95 -3.96 13.88
CA VAL A 34 -7.57 -4.25 14.28
C VAL A 34 -7.41 -4.03 15.78
N ARG A 35 -7.04 -5.09 16.51
CA ARG A 35 -6.76 -4.99 17.95
C ARG A 35 -5.28 -4.71 18.18
N PHE A 36 -5.01 -3.76 19.07
CA PHE A 36 -3.66 -3.38 19.48
C PHE A 36 -3.43 -3.70 20.95
N GLU A 37 -2.20 -4.08 21.28
CA GLU A 37 -1.71 -4.20 22.65
C GLU A 37 -0.34 -3.56 22.76
N LYS A 38 -0.18 -2.65 23.74
CA LYS A 38 1.11 -1.98 24.01
C LYS A 38 1.77 -1.30 22.81
N GLY A 39 0.98 -0.93 21.79
CA GLY A 39 1.43 -0.27 20.56
C GLY A 39 1.53 -1.18 19.34
N ASP A 40 1.46 -2.50 19.51
CA ASP A 40 1.56 -3.46 18.42
C ASP A 40 0.18 -4.01 18.03
N ALA A 41 -0.07 -4.15 16.73
CA ALA A 41 -1.25 -4.88 16.24
C ALA A 41 -1.08 -6.37 16.52
N VAL A 42 -2.11 -7.00 17.10
CA VAL A 42 -2.06 -8.40 17.55
C VAL A 42 -3.17 -9.29 16.96
N ALA A 43 -4.25 -8.69 16.45
CA ALA A 43 -5.36 -9.42 15.85
C ALA A 43 -6.14 -8.60 14.82
N ILE A 44 -6.80 -9.29 13.89
CA ILE A 44 -7.76 -8.73 12.94
C ILE A 44 -9.07 -9.51 13.09
N ASP A 45 -10.20 -8.81 13.22
CA ASP A 45 -11.55 -9.38 13.36
C ASP A 45 -11.65 -10.44 14.47
N GLY A 46 -10.95 -10.17 15.58
CA GLY A 46 -10.89 -11.05 16.75
C GLY A 46 -9.93 -12.25 16.63
N VAL A 47 -9.28 -12.45 15.48
CA VAL A 47 -8.35 -13.56 15.25
C VAL A 47 -6.91 -13.12 15.53
N GLU A 48 -6.26 -13.75 16.51
CA GLU A 48 -4.85 -13.51 16.84
C GLU A 48 -3.91 -14.02 15.75
N MET A 49 -2.88 -13.24 15.46
CA MET A 49 -1.94 -13.50 14.37
C MET A 49 -0.52 -13.17 14.79
N SER A 50 0.46 -13.87 14.21
CA SER A 50 1.85 -13.42 14.29
C SER A 50 2.03 -12.11 13.51
N PRO A 51 3.03 -11.26 13.81
CA PRO A 51 3.24 -10.00 13.10
C PRO A 51 3.33 -10.16 11.57
N ALA A 52 4.01 -11.21 11.08
CA ALA A 52 4.14 -11.49 9.65
C ALA A 52 2.80 -11.90 9.01
N THR A 53 2.03 -12.74 9.70
CA THR A 53 0.68 -13.14 9.25
C THR A 53 -0.26 -11.94 9.23
N LEU A 54 -0.21 -11.08 10.25
CA LEU A 54 -1.04 -9.89 10.35
C LEU A 54 -0.74 -8.91 9.22
N LEU A 55 0.55 -8.63 8.97
CA LEU A 55 0.97 -7.79 7.85
C LEU A 55 0.53 -8.38 6.50
N THR A 56 0.67 -9.69 6.32
CA THR A 56 0.22 -10.38 5.10
C THR A 56 -1.29 -10.21 4.92
N ARG A 57 -2.07 -10.38 5.99
CA ARG A 57 -3.52 -10.22 5.96
C ARG A 57 -3.95 -8.78 5.64
N LEU A 58 -3.30 -7.79 6.23
CA LEU A 58 -3.56 -6.38 5.91
C LEU A 58 -3.18 -6.05 4.45
N ASN A 59 -2.09 -6.61 3.93
CA ASN A 59 -1.72 -6.42 2.53
C ASN A 59 -2.77 -7.02 1.58
N GLU A 60 -3.35 -8.17 1.89
CA GLU A 60 -4.44 -8.76 1.10
C GLU A 60 -5.68 -7.87 1.10
N LEU A 61 -6.10 -7.42 2.28
CA LEU A 61 -7.25 -6.52 2.43
C LEU A 61 -7.02 -5.19 1.71
N GLY A 62 -5.82 -4.61 1.86
CA GLY A 62 -5.42 -3.38 1.18
C GLY A 62 -5.36 -3.54 -0.33
N ARG A 63 -4.80 -4.66 -0.82
CA ARG A 63 -4.79 -5.02 -2.25
C ARG A 63 -6.19 -5.02 -2.82
N ASP A 64 -7.10 -5.75 -2.18
CA ASP A 64 -8.45 -6.00 -2.69
C ASP A 64 -9.33 -4.73 -2.67
N ASN A 65 -8.89 -3.69 -1.97
CA ASN A 65 -9.56 -2.39 -1.90
C ASN A 65 -8.75 -1.26 -2.58
N GLY A 66 -7.65 -1.56 -3.28
CA GLY A 66 -6.83 -0.56 -3.98
C GLY A 66 -6.15 0.46 -3.05
N ILE A 67 -5.92 0.12 -1.78
CA ILE A 67 -5.38 1.02 -0.76
C ILE A 67 -3.85 1.06 -0.84
N GLY A 68 -3.25 2.22 -0.56
CA GLY A 68 -1.81 2.32 -0.29
C GLY A 68 -0.95 2.69 -1.50
N ARG A 69 -1.54 3.16 -2.61
CA ARG A 69 -0.79 3.71 -3.75
C ARG A 69 -0.33 5.14 -3.46
N LEU A 70 0.98 5.38 -3.51
CA LEU A 70 1.59 6.72 -3.39
C LEU A 70 2.48 7.01 -4.61
N ASP A 71 2.46 8.25 -5.10
CA ASP A 71 3.36 8.77 -6.13
C ASP A 71 3.94 10.11 -5.65
N LEU A 72 5.26 10.19 -5.51
CA LEU A 72 5.91 11.35 -4.92
C LEU A 72 7.33 11.58 -5.45
N VAL A 73 7.79 12.82 -5.35
CA VAL A 73 9.18 13.21 -5.59
C VAL A 73 9.87 13.45 -4.26
N GLU A 74 10.81 12.56 -3.92
CA GLU A 74 11.55 12.54 -2.66
C GLU A 74 12.99 13.00 -2.83
N ASN A 75 13.61 13.44 -1.72
CA ASN A 75 15.04 13.73 -1.67
C ASN A 75 15.80 12.46 -1.29
N ARG A 76 16.80 12.09 -2.09
CA ARG A 76 17.74 11.03 -1.72
C ARG A 76 18.86 11.59 -0.86
N PHE A 77 19.43 10.72 -0.02
CA PHE A 77 20.58 11.06 0.83
C PHE A 77 21.78 11.61 0.04
N VAL A 78 22.00 11.12 -1.17
CA VAL A 78 23.07 11.57 -2.08
C VAL A 78 22.81 12.91 -2.77
N GLY A 79 21.72 13.62 -2.41
CA GLY A 79 21.49 15.02 -2.79
C GLY A 79 20.64 15.26 -4.03
N MET A 80 20.24 14.23 -4.78
CA MET A 80 19.30 14.37 -5.89
C MET A 80 17.86 14.07 -5.49
N LYS A 81 16.91 14.62 -6.24
CA LYS A 81 15.51 14.19 -6.19
C LYS A 81 15.31 12.89 -6.98
N SER A 82 14.33 12.11 -6.55
CA SER A 82 13.88 10.90 -7.24
C SER A 82 12.37 10.86 -7.19
N ARG A 83 11.72 10.51 -8.29
CA ARG A 83 10.32 10.12 -8.24
C ARG A 83 10.21 8.65 -7.85
N GLY A 84 9.32 8.34 -6.91
CA GLY A 84 9.03 7.01 -6.44
C GLY A 84 7.53 6.75 -6.45
N VAL A 85 7.14 5.53 -6.85
CA VAL A 85 5.77 5.02 -6.74
C VAL A 85 5.82 3.84 -5.77
N TYR A 86 4.94 3.87 -4.76
CA TYR A 86 4.93 2.93 -3.64
C TYR A 86 3.55 2.31 -3.43
N GLU A 87 3.55 1.08 -2.90
CA GLU A 87 2.36 0.33 -2.50
C GLU A 87 2.60 -0.23 -1.08
N THR A 88 1.81 0.22 -0.10
CA THR A 88 1.96 -0.14 1.32
C THR A 88 0.63 -0.41 2.01
#